data_AF-A0A2W1N948-F1
#
_entry.id   AF-A0A2W1N948-F1
#
_cell.length_a   1.000
_cell.length_b   1.000
_cell.length_c   1.000
_cell.angle_alpha   90.00
_cell.angle_beta   90.00
_cell.angle_gamma   90.00
#
_symmetry.space_group_name_H-M   'P 1'
#
loop_
_entity.id
_entity.type
_entity.pdbx_description
1 polymer ?
#
loop_
_entity_poly.entity_id
_entity_poly.type
_entity_poly.pdbx_seq_one_letter_code
_entity_poly.pdbx_strand_id
1 'polypeptide(L)'
;MSSKTEIIQQFIASGEADFAEANSSNAYYCSHHPSITPLVKKPPKELDDATLQAFYYHLLLNGGTPPAASEHHLQLLLRAAKDAAGVLAEHGYPRCRLNRWEMVLLFDGEMSLDAHARRLALLAQVSRFAHQPGMLAKKQKLKDEFAGDAWLHGEIARVLRTVPFARLTFDRDNFDLSLPLVGLLFIYLLGADEADQRELFAWFKQATDAIHDIPNYKTREQLVRSLAWVLFRFAEAAKAKVLEQALLAEYGETWCRKYT
;
A
#
# COMPACT_ATOMS: atom_id res chain seq x y z
N MET A 1 -6.26 -32.48 15.99
CA MET A 1 -6.18 -31.03 15.67
C MET A 1 -4.72 -30.69 15.57
N SER A 2 -4.27 -30.09 14.47
CA SER A 2 -2.86 -29.69 14.31
C SER A 2 -2.48 -28.63 15.34
N SER A 3 -1.25 -28.67 15.84
CA SER A 3 -0.75 -27.62 16.74
C SER A 3 -0.58 -26.28 16.00
N LYS A 4 -0.56 -25.16 16.72
CA LYS A 4 -0.35 -23.82 16.09
C LYS A 4 1.00 -23.72 15.39
N THR A 5 2.02 -24.40 15.93
CA THR A 5 3.35 -24.49 15.34
C THR A 5 3.32 -25.28 14.03
N GLU A 6 2.65 -26.44 14.02
CA GLU A 6 2.46 -27.23 12.78
C GLU A 6 1.74 -26.43 11.70
N ILE A 7 0.71 -25.66 12.06
CA ILE A 7 -0.03 -24.80 11.11
C ILE A 7 0.92 -23.76 10.47
N ILE A 8 1.81 -23.15 11.25
CA ILE A 8 2.79 -22.18 10.75
C ILE A 8 3.83 -22.85 9.86
N GLN A 9 4.34 -24.02 10.25
CA GLN A 9 5.30 -24.78 9.44
C GLN A 9 4.68 -25.23 8.11
N GLN A 10 3.41 -25.64 8.11
CA GLN A 10 2.67 -25.96 6.88
C GLN A 10 2.45 -24.73 5.99
N PHE A 11 2.19 -23.56 6.58
CA PHE A 11 2.09 -22.30 5.85
C PHE A 11 3.41 -21.92 5.16
N ILE A 12 4.54 -22.06 5.88
CA ILE A 12 5.89 -21.81 5.34
C ILE A 12 6.17 -22.79 4.20
N ALA A 13 6.01 -24.09 4.42
CA ALA A 13 6.28 -25.11 3.41
C ALA A 13 5.42 -24.93 2.14
N SER A 14 4.14 -24.57 2.29
CA SER A 14 3.29 -24.21 1.14
C SER A 14 3.81 -22.96 0.44
N GLY A 15 4.23 -21.93 1.19
CA GLY A 15 4.80 -20.71 0.62
C GLY A 15 6.09 -20.94 -0.17
N GLU A 16 6.95 -21.85 0.30
CA GLU A 16 8.17 -22.25 -0.40
C GLU A 16 7.86 -23.00 -1.71
N ALA A 17 6.91 -23.94 -1.67
CA ALA A 17 6.47 -24.67 -2.86
C ALA A 17 5.86 -23.74 -3.92
N ASP A 18 4.96 -22.86 -3.52
CA ASP A 18 4.34 -21.86 -4.41
C ASP A 18 5.36 -20.93 -5.04
N PHE A 19 6.35 -20.49 -4.26
CA PHE A 19 7.42 -19.63 -4.76
C PHE A 19 8.26 -20.33 -5.84
N ALA A 20 8.55 -21.62 -5.67
CA ALA A 20 9.25 -22.43 -6.65
C ALA A 20 8.48 -22.55 -7.99
N GLU A 21 7.14 -22.56 -7.92
CA GLU A 21 6.27 -22.57 -9.09
C GLU A 21 6.05 -21.19 -9.73
N ALA A 22 6.78 -20.16 -9.28
CA ALA A 22 6.60 -18.77 -9.69
C ALA A 22 5.21 -18.18 -9.40
N ASN A 23 4.46 -18.83 -8.50
CA ASN A 23 3.12 -18.42 -8.07
C ASN A 23 3.20 -17.77 -6.68
N SER A 24 2.10 -17.15 -6.26
CA SER A 24 1.89 -16.72 -4.87
C SER A 24 0.55 -17.18 -4.33
N SER A 25 0.04 -18.27 -4.88
CA SER A 25 -1.26 -18.85 -4.56
C SER A 25 -1.21 -19.70 -3.29
N ASN A 26 -0.42 -19.28 -2.29
CA ASN A 26 -0.17 -20.10 -1.10
C ASN A 26 -1.51 -20.65 -0.62
N ALA A 27 -1.59 -21.98 -0.42
CA ALA A 27 -2.83 -22.66 -0.06
C ALA A 27 -3.53 -21.99 1.13
N TYR A 28 -2.75 -21.28 1.94
CA TYR A 28 -3.16 -20.43 3.04
C TYR A 28 -3.20 -18.93 2.68
N TYR A 29 -4.05 -18.53 1.73
CA TYR A 29 -4.23 -17.11 1.42
C TYR A 29 -4.59 -16.31 2.70
N CYS A 30 -3.67 -15.45 3.14
CA CYS A 30 -3.61 -14.96 4.53
C CYS A 30 -4.76 -14.04 4.94
N SER A 31 -5.53 -13.53 3.97
CA SER A 31 -6.64 -12.60 4.22
C SER A 31 -7.85 -13.27 4.89
N HIS A 32 -8.06 -14.59 4.68
CA HIS A 32 -9.27 -15.28 5.14
C HIS A 32 -9.06 -16.71 5.63
N HIS A 33 -7.81 -17.19 5.73
CA HIS A 33 -7.58 -18.56 6.16
C HIS A 33 -7.79 -18.71 7.69
N PRO A 34 -8.82 -19.48 8.14
CA PRO A 34 -9.26 -19.49 9.54
C PRO A 34 -8.16 -19.94 10.53
N SER A 35 -7.25 -20.80 10.07
CA SER A 35 -6.13 -21.29 10.90
C SER A 35 -4.95 -20.33 11.00
N ILE A 36 -4.77 -19.41 10.04
CA ILE A 36 -3.61 -18.50 9.97
C ILE A 36 -3.96 -17.10 10.44
N THR A 37 -5.14 -16.57 10.12
CA THR A 37 -5.56 -15.21 10.52
C THR A 37 -5.37 -14.91 12.02
N PRO A 38 -5.67 -15.84 12.97
CA PRO A 38 -5.41 -15.60 14.39
C PRO A 38 -3.91 -15.52 14.72
N LEU A 39 -3.08 -16.28 13.98
CA LEU A 39 -1.65 -16.41 14.21
C LEU A 39 -0.86 -15.22 13.65
N VAL A 40 -1.38 -14.52 12.63
CA VAL A 40 -0.79 -13.26 12.13
C VAL A 40 -0.64 -12.22 13.25
N LYS A 41 -1.65 -12.09 14.11
CA LYS A 41 -1.66 -11.12 15.22
C LYS A 41 -0.94 -11.63 16.47
N LYS A 42 -0.98 -12.94 16.69
CA LYS A 42 -0.50 -13.59 17.91
C LYS A 42 0.16 -14.92 17.55
N PRO A 43 1.40 -14.89 17.01
CA PRO A 43 2.16 -16.11 16.80
C PRO A 43 2.42 -16.82 18.14
N PRO A 44 2.59 -18.15 18.15
CA PRO A 44 2.95 -18.88 19.36
C PRO A 44 4.25 -18.34 19.97
N LYS A 45 4.27 -18.18 21.31
CA LYS A 45 5.42 -17.63 22.04
C LYS A 45 6.67 -18.52 21.99
N GLU A 46 6.48 -19.80 21.72
CA GLU A 46 7.53 -20.83 21.75
C GLU A 46 8.17 -21.08 20.39
N LEU A 47 7.79 -20.32 19.35
CA LEU A 47 8.48 -20.39 18.06
C LEU A 47 9.91 -19.88 18.21
N ASP A 48 10.86 -20.61 17.64
CA ASP A 48 12.21 -20.10 17.46
C ASP A 48 12.22 -18.92 16.47
N ASP A 49 13.25 -18.08 16.60
CA ASP A 49 13.40 -16.85 15.80
C ASP A 49 13.44 -17.12 14.29
N ALA A 50 14.03 -18.23 13.86
CA ALA A 50 14.16 -18.56 12.44
C ALA A 50 12.79 -18.92 11.85
N THR A 51 12.02 -19.76 12.54
CA THR A 51 10.64 -20.09 12.14
C THR A 51 9.74 -18.85 12.15
N LEU A 52 9.87 -17.98 13.16
CA LEU A 52 9.07 -16.76 13.24
C LEU A 52 9.43 -15.75 12.13
N GLN A 53 10.72 -15.57 11.82
CA GLN A 53 11.14 -14.74 10.69
C GLN A 53 10.62 -15.31 9.35
N ALA A 54 10.73 -16.63 9.13
CA ALA A 54 10.20 -17.28 7.92
C ALA A 54 8.67 -17.10 7.82
N PHE A 55 7.96 -17.20 8.94
CA PHE A 55 6.52 -16.93 8.99
C PHE A 55 6.21 -15.49 8.54
N TYR A 56 6.91 -14.49 9.08
CA TYR A 56 6.75 -13.10 8.66
C TYR A 56 7.09 -12.88 7.19
N TYR A 57 8.16 -13.49 6.68
CA TYR A 57 8.56 -13.39 5.28
C TYR A 57 7.44 -13.87 4.34
N HIS A 58 6.92 -15.08 4.57
CA HIS A 58 5.85 -15.61 3.73
C HIS A 58 4.51 -14.89 3.92
N LEU A 59 4.25 -14.30 5.09
CA LEU A 59 3.10 -13.40 5.26
C LEU A 59 3.23 -12.17 4.37
N LEU A 60 4.40 -11.52 4.35
CA LEU A 60 4.65 -10.33 3.53
C LEU A 60 4.53 -10.66 2.04
N LEU A 61 5.10 -11.79 1.57
CA LEU A 61 4.93 -12.22 0.18
C LEU A 61 3.47 -12.41 -0.23
N ASN A 62 2.61 -12.82 0.72
CA ASN A 62 1.17 -12.98 0.48
C ASN A 62 0.36 -11.69 0.68
N GLY A 63 0.99 -10.54 0.92
CA GLY A 63 0.32 -9.25 1.13
C GLY A 63 -0.19 -9.05 2.56
N GLY A 64 0.25 -9.89 3.50
CA GLY A 64 -0.01 -9.73 4.92
C GLY A 64 0.86 -8.63 5.54
N THR A 65 0.31 -7.92 6.52
CA THR A 65 0.99 -6.84 7.25
C THR A 65 0.92 -7.10 8.76
N PRO A 66 1.73 -8.04 9.28
CA PRO A 66 1.64 -8.46 10.67
C PRO A 66 2.07 -7.33 11.63
N PRO A 67 1.40 -7.17 12.77
CA PRO A 67 1.88 -6.26 13.83
C PRO A 67 3.10 -6.84 14.54
N ALA A 68 3.95 -5.97 15.08
CA ALA A 68 5.01 -6.34 16.02
C ALA A 68 4.54 -6.18 17.48
N ALA A 69 4.68 -7.23 18.29
CA ALA A 69 4.25 -7.22 19.70
C ALA A 69 5.34 -6.74 20.67
N SER A 70 6.60 -6.73 20.24
CA SER A 70 7.77 -6.35 21.02
C SER A 70 8.89 -5.93 20.07
N GLU A 71 9.93 -5.27 20.61
CA GLU A 71 11.06 -4.81 19.80
C GLU A 71 11.77 -6.00 19.13
N HIS A 72 11.88 -7.12 19.85
CA HIS A 72 12.38 -8.38 19.29
C HIS A 72 11.58 -8.83 18.05
N HIS A 73 10.25 -8.83 18.14
CA HIS A 73 9.39 -9.18 16.99
C HIS A 73 9.55 -8.18 15.84
N LEU A 74 9.70 -6.88 16.15
CA LEU A 74 9.93 -5.87 15.13
C LEU A 74 11.25 -6.12 14.39
N GLN A 75 12.33 -6.46 15.09
CA GLN A 75 13.61 -6.79 14.46
C GLN A 75 13.53 -8.01 13.54
N LEU A 76 12.83 -9.06 13.95
CA LEU A 76 12.59 -10.23 13.09
C LEU A 76 11.75 -9.86 11.86
N LEU A 77 10.71 -9.05 12.04
CA LEU A 77 9.86 -8.57 10.95
C LEU A 77 10.63 -7.67 9.98
N LEU A 78 11.54 -6.81 10.45
CA LEU A 78 12.40 -5.98 9.60
C LEU A 78 13.36 -6.81 8.75
N ARG A 79 13.92 -7.89 9.30
CA ARG A 79 14.74 -8.85 8.53
C ARG A 79 13.91 -9.52 7.43
N ALA A 80 12.73 -10.03 7.78
CA ALA A 80 11.80 -10.61 6.82
C ALA A 80 11.36 -9.60 5.73
N ALA A 81 11.13 -8.34 6.10
CA ALA A 81 10.78 -7.26 5.18
C ALA A 81 11.92 -6.93 4.22
N LYS A 82 13.18 -6.95 4.68
CA LYS A 82 14.35 -6.78 3.82
C LYS A 82 14.42 -7.87 2.75
N ASP A 83 14.20 -9.13 3.14
CA ASP A 83 14.22 -10.26 2.21
C ASP A 83 13.06 -10.17 1.21
N ALA A 84 11.85 -9.87 1.70
CA ALA A 84 10.66 -9.68 0.86
C ALA A 84 10.78 -8.47 -0.09
N ALA A 85 11.48 -7.41 0.32
CA ALA A 85 11.74 -6.25 -0.53
C ALA A 85 12.65 -6.61 -1.71
N GLY A 86 13.60 -7.54 -1.52
CA GLY A 86 14.39 -8.11 -2.61
C GLY A 86 13.51 -8.79 -3.65
N VAL A 87 12.60 -9.67 -3.22
CA VAL A 87 11.63 -10.34 -4.11
C VAL A 87 10.73 -9.34 -4.84
N LEU A 88 10.23 -8.33 -4.12
CA LEU A 88 9.36 -7.29 -4.69
C LEU A 88 10.09 -6.43 -5.74
N ALA A 89 11.39 -6.20 -5.57
CA ALA A 89 12.22 -5.47 -6.51
C ALA A 89 12.55 -6.30 -7.76
N GLU A 90 12.85 -7.59 -7.59
CA GLU A 90 13.27 -8.47 -8.68
C GLU A 90 12.09 -9.01 -9.50
N HIS A 91 11.00 -9.38 -8.83
CA HIS A 91 9.91 -10.12 -9.46
C HIS A 91 8.57 -9.40 -9.43
N GLY A 92 8.30 -8.59 -8.40
CA GLY A 92 6.99 -7.98 -8.22
C GLY A 92 5.87 -9.00 -8.03
N TYR A 93 4.66 -8.62 -8.43
CA TYR A 93 3.52 -9.54 -8.50
C TYR A 93 3.66 -10.52 -9.68
N PRO A 94 3.20 -11.78 -9.56
CA PRO A 94 2.50 -12.35 -8.42
C PRO A 94 3.40 -12.73 -7.25
N ARG A 95 4.72 -12.89 -7.42
CA ARG A 95 5.61 -13.46 -6.39
C ARG A 95 5.63 -12.72 -5.06
N CYS A 96 5.41 -11.41 -5.07
CA CYS A 96 5.12 -10.61 -3.89
C CYS A 96 3.81 -9.84 -4.11
N ARG A 97 2.84 -10.04 -3.23
CA ARG A 97 1.52 -9.38 -3.29
C ARG A 97 1.46 -8.09 -2.46
N LEU A 98 2.42 -7.86 -1.58
CA LEU A 98 2.51 -6.60 -0.83
C LEU A 98 2.93 -5.49 -1.79
N ASN A 99 2.19 -4.38 -1.79
CA ASN A 99 2.47 -3.29 -2.73
C ASN A 99 3.74 -2.53 -2.32
N ARG A 100 4.48 -2.00 -3.30
CA ARG A 100 5.71 -1.22 -3.03
C ARG A 100 5.50 -0.05 -2.07
N TRP A 101 4.39 0.67 -2.19
CA TRP A 101 4.07 1.76 -1.26
C TRP A 101 3.76 1.27 0.15
N GLU A 102 3.15 0.09 0.32
CA GLU A 102 2.89 -0.51 1.64
C GLU A 102 4.19 -0.95 2.28
N MET A 103 5.10 -1.54 1.50
CA MET A 103 6.45 -1.91 1.94
C MET A 103 7.22 -0.67 2.43
N VAL A 104 7.25 0.40 1.64
CA VAL A 104 7.94 1.65 2.00
C VAL A 104 7.27 2.38 3.16
N LEU A 105 5.93 2.35 3.23
CA LEU A 105 5.21 2.90 4.37
C LEU A 105 5.62 2.15 5.64
N LEU A 106 5.52 0.82 5.68
CA LEU A 106 5.67 0.07 6.93
C LEU A 106 7.12 -0.13 7.40
N PHE A 107 8.09 -0.16 6.49
CA PHE A 107 9.44 -0.69 6.77
C PHE A 107 10.61 0.23 6.33
N ASP A 108 10.33 1.46 5.93
CA ASP A 108 11.35 2.47 5.65
C ASP A 108 11.11 3.74 6.50
N GLY A 109 12.13 4.57 6.69
CA GLY A 109 12.12 5.69 7.64
C GLY A 109 12.38 5.28 9.09
N GLU A 110 11.83 6.04 10.05
CA GLU A 110 12.03 5.79 11.49
C GLU A 110 11.43 4.44 11.92
N MET A 111 12.26 3.53 12.44
CA MET A 111 11.83 2.18 12.86
C MET A 111 11.81 2.05 14.38
N SER A 112 10.62 2.21 14.95
CA SER A 112 10.28 1.92 16.34
C SER A 112 8.93 1.20 16.40
N LEU A 113 8.62 0.54 17.52
CA LEU A 113 7.31 -0.09 17.72
C LEU A 113 6.14 0.89 17.55
N ASP A 114 6.25 2.09 18.11
CA ASP A 114 5.21 3.12 18.00
C ASP A 114 5.02 3.56 16.55
N ALA A 115 6.13 3.88 15.87
CA ALA A 115 6.11 4.28 14.48
C ALA A 115 5.46 3.19 13.59
N HIS A 116 5.90 1.94 13.74
CA HIS A 116 5.33 0.82 12.99
C HIS A 116 3.84 0.61 13.28
N ALA A 117 3.42 0.66 14.56
CA ALA A 117 2.02 0.51 14.94
C ALA A 117 1.13 1.63 14.38
N ARG A 118 1.60 2.87 14.37
CA ARG A 118 0.87 4.03 13.82
C ARG A 118 0.72 3.92 12.30
N ARG A 119 1.77 3.55 11.57
CA ARG A 119 1.71 3.31 10.12
C ARG A 119 0.81 2.13 9.77
N LEU A 120 0.82 1.07 10.59
CA LEU A 120 -0.09 -0.06 10.42
C LEU A 120 -1.56 0.31 10.68
N ALA A 121 -1.84 1.20 11.64
CA ALA A 121 -3.18 1.72 11.89
C ALA A 121 -3.71 2.53 10.70
N LEU A 122 -2.86 3.38 10.12
CA LEU A 122 -3.15 4.10 8.88
C LEU A 122 -3.45 3.12 7.73
N LEU A 123 -2.58 2.12 7.52
CA LEU A 123 -2.77 1.11 6.48
C LEU A 123 -4.09 0.36 6.66
N ALA A 124 -4.36 -0.11 7.89
CA ALA A 124 -5.60 -0.80 8.21
C ALA A 124 -6.84 0.08 7.99
N GLN A 125 -6.73 1.40 8.18
CA GLN A 125 -7.81 2.33 7.90
C GLN A 125 -8.05 2.52 6.40
N VAL A 126 -7.00 2.67 5.60
CA VAL A 126 -7.16 2.86 4.14
C VAL A 126 -7.61 1.56 3.44
N SER A 127 -7.22 0.40 3.96
CA SER A 127 -7.66 -0.90 3.44
C SER A 127 -9.13 -1.23 3.72
N ARG A 128 -9.84 -0.43 4.53
CA ARG A 128 -11.30 -0.60 4.78
C ARG A 128 -12.19 0.06 3.73
N PHE A 129 -11.64 0.84 2.81
CA PHE A 129 -12.46 1.54 1.83
C PHE A 129 -12.93 0.59 0.73
N ALA A 130 -14.25 0.39 0.66
CA ALA A 130 -14.89 -0.40 -0.40
C ALA A 130 -15.18 0.42 -1.67
N HIS A 131 -15.32 1.75 -1.55
CA HIS A 131 -15.58 2.67 -2.66
C HIS A 131 -15.29 4.12 -2.25
N GLN A 132 -15.08 5.00 -3.25
CA GLN A 132 -14.71 6.40 -3.04
C GLN A 132 -15.75 7.24 -2.27
N PRO A 133 -17.08 7.14 -2.55
CA PRO A 133 -18.06 7.93 -1.78
C PRO A 133 -18.02 7.70 -0.26
N GLY A 134 -17.79 6.45 0.17
CA GLY A 134 -17.71 6.11 1.60
C GLY A 134 -16.44 6.64 2.25
N MET A 135 -15.37 6.81 1.48
CA MET A 135 -14.14 7.48 1.93
C MET A 135 -14.36 8.98 2.10
N LEU A 136 -14.98 9.64 1.11
CA LEU A 136 -15.29 11.07 1.16
C LEU A 136 -16.21 11.43 2.33
N ALA A 137 -17.19 10.57 2.64
CA ALA A 137 -18.07 10.74 3.80
C ALA A 137 -17.33 10.72 5.15
N LYS A 138 -16.13 10.12 5.21
CA LYS A 138 -15.30 10.03 6.42
C LYS A 138 -14.25 11.13 6.52
N LYS A 139 -14.30 12.15 5.66
CA LYS A 139 -13.32 13.24 5.58
C LYS A 139 -12.89 13.79 6.94
N GLN A 140 -13.83 14.21 7.78
CA GLN A 140 -13.51 14.84 9.06
C GLN A 140 -12.77 13.88 9.99
N LYS A 141 -13.24 12.64 10.09
CA LYS A 141 -12.59 11.59 10.88
C LYS A 141 -11.16 11.31 10.40
N LEU A 142 -10.97 11.18 9.09
CA LEU A 142 -9.64 10.94 8.51
C LEU A 142 -8.69 12.11 8.76
N LYS A 143 -9.22 13.34 8.75
CA LYS A 143 -8.45 14.53 9.10
C LYS A 143 -8.01 14.50 10.55
N ASP A 144 -8.93 14.25 11.47
CA ASP A 144 -8.67 14.32 12.91
C ASP A 144 -7.76 13.18 13.40
N GLU A 145 -7.91 11.97 12.84
CA GLU A 145 -7.14 10.80 13.27
C GLU A 145 -5.77 10.66 12.59
N PHE A 146 -5.61 11.15 11.35
CA PHE A 146 -4.40 10.89 10.56
C PHE A 146 -3.82 12.16 9.92
N ALA A 147 -4.62 12.94 9.20
CA ALA A 147 -4.07 14.06 8.42
C ALA A 147 -3.56 15.23 9.26
N GLY A 148 -4.12 15.41 10.48
CA GLY A 148 -3.65 16.42 11.44
C GLY A 148 -2.37 16.02 12.18
N ASP A 149 -1.89 14.79 12.01
CA ASP A 149 -0.67 14.29 12.62
C ASP A 149 0.53 14.60 11.71
N ALA A 150 1.32 15.60 12.09
CA ALA A 150 2.47 16.07 11.31
C ALA A 150 3.52 14.98 11.05
N TRP A 151 3.70 14.04 11.99
CA TRP A 151 4.64 12.94 11.82
C TRP A 151 4.13 11.95 10.76
N LEU A 152 2.87 11.54 10.85
CA LEU A 152 2.27 10.65 9.83
C LEU A 152 2.21 11.33 8.46
N HIS A 153 1.91 12.62 8.40
CA HIS A 153 1.91 13.37 7.14
C HIS A 153 3.30 13.37 6.47
N GLY A 154 4.36 13.59 7.27
CA GLY A 154 5.75 13.49 6.79
C GLY A 154 6.12 12.09 6.30
N GLU A 155 5.61 11.04 6.95
CA GLU A 155 5.78 9.65 6.51
C GLU A 155 5.09 9.37 5.17
N ILE A 156 3.88 9.91 4.97
CA ILE A 156 3.19 9.78 3.68
C ILE A 156 3.95 10.55 2.58
N ALA A 157 4.43 11.76 2.87
CA ALA A 157 5.27 12.52 1.93
C ALA A 157 6.54 11.74 1.55
N ARG A 158 7.19 11.08 2.51
CA ARG A 158 8.33 10.20 2.24
C ARG A 158 7.96 9.06 1.27
N VAL A 159 6.81 8.42 1.45
CA VAL A 159 6.34 7.38 0.52
C VAL A 159 6.21 7.94 -0.90
N LEU A 160 5.65 9.14 -1.08
CA LEU A 160 5.53 9.79 -2.39
C LEU A 160 6.91 10.07 -3.02
N ARG A 161 7.90 10.50 -2.24
CA ARG A 161 9.26 10.75 -2.73
C ARG A 161 10.02 9.47 -3.06
N THR A 162 9.83 8.41 -2.28
CA THR A 162 10.58 7.16 -2.42
C THR A 162 10.00 6.24 -3.48
N VAL A 163 8.67 6.22 -3.64
CA VAL A 163 8.00 5.30 -4.57
C VAL A 163 7.51 6.08 -5.79
N PRO A 164 8.26 6.05 -6.92
CA PRO A 164 7.78 6.64 -8.14
C PRO A 164 6.52 5.88 -8.58
N PHE A 165 5.47 6.61 -8.96
CA PHE A 165 4.18 6.03 -9.33
C PHE A 165 4.27 4.95 -10.40
N ALA A 166 5.19 5.08 -11.37
CA ALA A 166 5.41 4.05 -12.39
C ALA A 166 5.68 2.67 -11.76
N ARG A 167 6.33 2.61 -10.59
CA ARG A 167 6.56 1.37 -9.83
C ARG A 167 5.36 0.92 -8.99
N LEU A 168 4.28 1.68 -8.92
CA LEU A 168 2.99 1.26 -8.35
C LEU A 168 2.15 0.50 -9.39
N THR A 169 2.40 0.75 -10.67
CA THR A 169 1.63 0.22 -11.80
C THR A 169 2.20 -1.09 -12.37
N PHE A 170 3.46 -1.42 -12.12
CA PHE A 170 4.09 -2.63 -12.69
C PHE A 170 3.79 -3.94 -11.94
N ASP A 171 2.99 -3.90 -10.88
CA ASP A 171 2.57 -5.13 -10.18
C ASP A 171 1.21 -5.66 -10.72
N ARG A 172 0.51 -4.93 -11.60
CA ARG A 172 -0.70 -5.45 -12.29
C ARG A 172 -0.84 -4.83 -13.68
N ASP A 173 -1.13 -5.65 -14.69
CA ASP A 173 -1.35 -5.20 -16.08
C ASP A 173 -2.53 -4.21 -16.23
N ASN A 174 -3.40 -4.13 -15.22
CA ASN A 174 -4.49 -3.17 -15.16
C ASN A 174 -4.04 -1.97 -14.34
N PHE A 175 -3.63 -0.90 -15.01
CA PHE A 175 -3.34 0.42 -14.43
C PHE A 175 -4.59 0.99 -13.71
N ASP A 176 -4.81 0.55 -12.48
CA ASP A 176 -5.84 1.08 -11.59
C ASP A 176 -5.21 1.42 -10.24
N LEU A 177 -5.52 2.61 -9.72
CA LEU A 177 -5.09 2.99 -8.39
C LEU A 177 -5.86 2.16 -7.38
N SER A 178 -5.15 1.31 -6.65
CA SER A 178 -5.77 0.57 -5.55
C SER A 178 -6.48 1.55 -4.60
N LEU A 179 -7.72 1.22 -4.21
CA LEU A 179 -8.50 2.05 -3.27
C LEU A 179 -7.74 2.41 -1.98
N PRO A 180 -6.90 1.53 -1.40
CA PRO A 180 -6.07 1.88 -0.25
C PRO A 180 -5.08 3.01 -0.55
N LEU A 181 -4.39 2.97 -1.70
CA LEU A 181 -3.49 4.05 -2.12
C LEU A 181 -4.26 5.35 -2.34
N VAL A 182 -5.43 5.31 -2.99
CA VAL A 182 -6.31 6.48 -3.12
C VAL A 182 -6.68 7.05 -1.75
N GLY A 183 -6.95 6.19 -0.77
CA GLY A 183 -7.19 6.58 0.63
C GLY A 183 -5.99 7.27 1.27
N LEU A 184 -4.78 6.77 1.03
CA LEU A 184 -3.54 7.37 1.51
C LEU A 184 -3.35 8.79 0.93
N LEU A 185 -3.52 8.94 -0.38
CA LEU A 185 -3.41 10.24 -1.07
C LEU A 185 -4.47 11.24 -0.57
N PHE A 186 -5.68 10.77 -0.29
CA PHE A 186 -6.71 11.64 0.25
C PHE A 186 -6.37 12.12 1.66
N ILE A 187 -5.86 11.24 2.53
CA ILE A 187 -5.40 11.61 3.87
C ILE A 187 -4.29 12.65 3.78
N TYR A 188 -3.29 12.44 2.91
CA TYR A 188 -2.24 13.44 2.66
C TYR A 188 -2.83 14.80 2.27
N LEU A 189 -3.75 14.82 1.30
CA LEU A 189 -4.39 16.05 0.84
C LEU A 189 -5.20 16.79 1.92
N LEU A 190 -5.71 16.09 2.95
CA LEU A 190 -6.47 16.72 4.03
C LEU A 190 -5.59 17.52 5.00
N GLY A 191 -4.29 17.18 5.09
CA GLY A 191 -3.28 17.87 5.89
C GLY A 191 -2.36 18.78 5.06
N ALA A 192 -2.45 18.69 3.73
CA ALA A 192 -1.53 19.33 2.79
C ALA A 192 -1.59 20.86 2.80
N ASP A 193 -0.41 21.49 2.78
CA ASP A 193 -0.26 22.90 2.41
C ASP A 193 -0.10 23.08 0.89
N GLU A 194 0.30 24.26 0.42
CA GLU A 194 0.53 24.51 -1.01
C GLU A 194 1.74 23.76 -1.57
N ALA A 195 2.80 23.58 -0.77
CA ALA A 195 4.01 22.87 -1.20
C ALA A 195 3.71 21.38 -1.36
N ASP A 196 3.01 20.80 -0.40
CA ASP A 196 2.54 19.40 -0.44
C ASP A 196 1.67 19.12 -1.66
N GLN A 197 0.79 20.07 -2.02
CA GLN A 197 -0.04 19.97 -3.22
C GLN A 197 0.79 19.97 -4.52
N ARG A 198 1.84 20.79 -4.59
CA ARG A 198 2.76 20.82 -5.73
C ARG A 198 3.59 19.54 -5.82
N GLU A 199 4.02 19.01 -4.67
CA GLU A 199 4.73 17.73 -4.59
C GLU A 199 3.86 16.59 -5.12
N LEU A 200 2.60 16.51 -4.68
CA LEU A 200 1.68 15.48 -5.17
C LEU A 200 1.41 15.63 -6.68
N PHE A 201 1.26 16.86 -7.18
CA PHE A 201 1.10 17.09 -8.61
C PHE A 201 2.34 16.66 -9.40
N ALA A 202 3.55 17.00 -8.93
CA ALA A 202 4.79 16.61 -9.58
C ALA A 202 4.96 15.08 -9.62
N TRP A 203 4.68 14.42 -8.49
CA TRP A 203 4.67 12.96 -8.41
C TRP A 203 3.67 12.33 -9.37
N PHE A 204 2.45 12.89 -9.44
CA PHE A 204 1.41 12.45 -10.36
C PHE A 204 1.79 12.68 -11.83
N LYS A 205 2.38 13.83 -12.18
CA LYS A 205 2.76 14.18 -13.55
C LYS A 205 3.90 13.28 -14.06
N GLN A 206 4.94 13.10 -13.23
CA GLN A 206 6.03 12.18 -13.54
C GLN A 206 5.49 10.79 -13.90
N ALA A 207 4.44 10.37 -13.22
CA ALA A 207 3.78 9.11 -13.46
C ALA A 207 3.11 9.01 -14.83
N THR A 208 2.23 9.96 -15.10
CA THR A 208 1.37 9.97 -16.29
C THR A 208 2.17 10.16 -17.56
N ASP A 209 3.32 10.83 -17.47
CA ASP A 209 4.27 10.98 -18.58
C ASP A 209 4.95 9.65 -18.95
N ALA A 210 5.08 8.72 -18.00
CA ALA A 210 5.65 7.39 -18.23
C ALA A 210 4.61 6.32 -18.66
N ILE A 211 3.31 6.66 -18.69
CA ILE A 211 2.26 5.72 -19.11
C ILE A 211 2.24 5.63 -20.64
N HIS A 212 2.22 4.40 -21.14
CA HIS A 212 2.08 4.07 -22.55
C HIS A 212 0.77 3.29 -22.81
N ASP A 213 0.39 3.17 -24.08
CA ASP A 213 -0.73 2.33 -24.47
C ASP A 213 -0.49 0.87 -24.04
N ILE A 214 -1.54 0.20 -23.59
CA ILE A 214 -1.54 -1.25 -23.38
C ILE A 214 -2.20 -1.90 -24.59
N PRO A 215 -1.45 -2.62 -25.44
CA PRO A 215 -2.00 -3.25 -26.63
C PRO A 215 -3.22 -4.09 -26.31
N ASN A 216 -4.29 -3.91 -27.09
CA ASN A 216 -5.57 -4.63 -26.96
C ASN A 216 -6.36 -4.40 -25.66
N TYR A 217 -5.99 -3.42 -24.82
CA TYR A 217 -6.69 -3.13 -23.57
C TYR A 217 -7.16 -1.68 -23.45
N LYS A 218 -6.23 -0.73 -23.27
CA LYS A 218 -6.55 0.69 -23.07
C LYS A 218 -5.47 1.58 -23.65
N THR A 219 -5.88 2.73 -24.18
CA THR A 219 -4.95 3.79 -24.58
C THR A 219 -4.42 4.53 -23.36
N ARG A 220 -3.25 5.16 -23.49
CA ARG A 220 -2.67 6.08 -22.50
C ARG A 220 -3.69 7.12 -22.06
N GLU A 221 -4.43 7.71 -22.99
CA GLU A 221 -5.46 8.70 -22.67
C GLU A 221 -6.55 8.12 -21.75
N GLN A 222 -7.06 6.93 -22.05
CA GLN A 222 -8.06 6.28 -21.21
C GLN A 222 -7.53 5.97 -19.80
N LEU A 223 -6.25 5.60 -19.70
CA LEU A 223 -5.58 5.33 -18.42
C LEU A 223 -5.34 6.60 -17.61
N VAL A 224 -4.74 7.63 -18.22
CA VAL A 224 -4.40 8.87 -17.53
C VAL A 224 -5.65 9.62 -17.12
N ARG A 225 -6.69 9.61 -17.97
CA ARG A 225 -7.92 10.35 -17.69
C ARG A 225 -8.65 9.85 -16.44
N SER A 226 -8.74 8.53 -16.24
CA SER A 226 -9.37 8.00 -15.03
C SER A 226 -8.59 8.42 -13.77
N LEU A 227 -7.26 8.34 -13.83
CA LEU A 227 -6.37 8.75 -12.74
C LEU A 227 -6.50 10.24 -12.42
N ALA A 228 -6.49 11.09 -13.45
CA ALA A 228 -6.64 12.54 -13.30
C ALA A 228 -8.01 12.91 -12.72
N TRP A 229 -9.08 12.26 -13.19
CA TRP A 229 -10.42 12.44 -12.65
C TRP A 229 -10.46 12.06 -11.17
N VAL A 230 -9.95 10.89 -10.79
CA VAL A 230 -9.92 10.45 -9.39
C VAL A 230 -9.18 11.46 -8.52
N LEU A 231 -7.96 11.83 -8.90
CA LEU A 231 -7.16 12.78 -8.11
C LEU A 231 -7.83 14.15 -8.00
N PHE A 232 -8.46 14.63 -9.08
CA PHE A 232 -9.22 15.89 -9.07
C PHE A 232 -10.40 15.86 -8.10
N ARG A 233 -11.18 14.77 -8.06
CA ARG A 233 -12.29 14.62 -7.12
C ARG A 233 -11.84 14.68 -5.66
N PHE A 234 -10.68 14.09 -5.36
CA PHE A 234 -10.10 14.17 -4.02
C PHE A 234 -9.53 15.56 -3.71
N ALA A 235 -8.93 16.23 -4.69
CA ALA A 235 -8.48 17.61 -4.54
C ALA A 235 -9.65 18.56 -4.22
N GLU A 236 -10.77 18.46 -4.98
CA GLU A 236 -11.99 19.21 -4.71
C GLU A 236 -12.55 18.93 -3.30
N ALA A 237 -12.62 17.64 -2.94
CA ALA A 237 -13.12 17.24 -1.63
C ALA A 237 -12.22 17.72 -0.49
N ALA A 238 -10.89 17.71 -0.68
CA ALA A 238 -9.92 18.21 0.30
C ALA A 238 -9.88 19.74 0.36
N LYS A 239 -10.38 20.45 -0.66
CA LYS A 239 -10.19 21.88 -0.92
C LYS A 239 -8.74 22.25 -1.27
N ALA A 240 -8.04 21.36 -1.95
CA ALA A 240 -6.65 21.51 -2.39
C ALA A 240 -6.57 22.35 -3.69
N LYS A 241 -6.71 23.67 -3.56
CA LYS A 241 -6.88 24.59 -4.70
C LYS A 241 -5.70 24.63 -5.66
N VAL A 242 -4.46 24.52 -5.16
CA VAL A 242 -3.26 24.53 -6.00
C VAL A 242 -3.23 23.27 -6.87
N LEU A 243 -3.56 22.11 -6.28
CA LEU A 243 -3.64 20.86 -7.03
C LEU A 243 -4.81 20.87 -8.04
N GLU A 244 -5.99 21.36 -7.65
CA GLU A 244 -7.13 21.52 -8.57
C GLU A 244 -6.74 22.33 -9.81
N GLN A 245 -6.08 23.48 -9.61
CA GLN A 245 -5.64 24.36 -10.70
C GLN A 245 -4.58 23.71 -11.58
N ALA A 246 -3.59 23.02 -10.98
CA ALA A 246 -2.55 22.33 -11.73
C ALA A 246 -3.12 21.21 -12.62
N LEU A 247 -4.07 20.42 -12.09
CA LEU A 247 -4.75 19.36 -12.85
C LEU A 247 -5.60 19.93 -14.00
N LEU A 248 -6.32 21.04 -13.77
CA LEU A 248 -7.11 21.71 -14.80
C LEU A 248 -6.24 22.31 -15.90
N ALA A 249 -5.09 22.89 -15.53
CA ALA A 249 -4.15 23.46 -16.49
C ALA A 249 -3.52 22.37 -17.39
N GLU A 250 -3.22 21.20 -16.82
CA GLU A 250 -2.58 20.10 -17.54
C GLU A 250 -3.57 19.29 -18.40
N TYR A 251 -4.71 18.90 -17.84
CA TYR A 251 -5.63 17.93 -18.46
C TYR A 251 -6.95 18.55 -18.97
N GLY A 252 -7.22 19.80 -18.62
CA GLY A 252 -8.45 20.49 -19.00
C GLY A 252 -9.69 20.04 -18.22
N GLU A 253 -10.78 20.81 -18.38
CA GLU A 253 -12.02 20.57 -17.64
C GLU A 253 -12.70 19.25 -18.00
N THR A 254 -12.65 18.85 -19.27
CA THR A 254 -13.33 17.64 -19.75
C THR A 254 -12.79 16.39 -19.05
N TRP A 255 -11.48 16.30 -18.85
CA TRP A 255 -10.87 15.15 -18.15
C TRP A 255 -11.15 15.20 -16.65
N CYS A 256 -11.03 16.38 -16.04
CA CYS A 256 -11.15 16.53 -14.60
C CYS A 256 -12.59 16.43 -14.08
N ARG A 257 -13.57 16.99 -14.82
CA ARG A 257 -14.96 17.13 -14.33
C ARG A 257 -15.94 16.11 -14.89
N LYS A 258 -15.70 15.55 -16.08
CA LYS A 258 -16.64 14.62 -16.72
C LYS A 258 -16.13 13.19 -16.64
N TYR A 259 -16.79 12.37 -15.83
CA TYR A 259 -16.60 10.92 -15.85
C TYR A 259 -17.25 10.36 -17.12
N THR A 260 -16.50 9.62 -17.93
CA THR A 260 -17.00 8.89 -19.11
C THR A 260 -16.81 7.41 -18.93
#